data_AF-A0A645IDK1-F1
#
_entry.id   AF-A0A645IDK1-F1
#
_cell.length_a   1.000
_cell.length_b   1.000
_cell.length_c   1.000
_cell.angle_alpha   90.00
_cell.angle_beta   90.00
_cell.angle_gamma   90.00
#
_symmetry.space_group_name_H-M   'P 1'
#
loop_
_entity.id
_entity.type
_entity.pdbx_description
1 polymer ?
#
loop_
_entity_poly.entity_id
_entity_poly.type
_entity_poly.pdbx_seq_one_letter_code
_entity_poly.pdbx_strand_id
1 'polypeptide(L)'
;MLNWGQGLRNSTFKTNHYSFPVALLVNGETAGAAEALAAVFRSTGVGLIVGTPTLGQAAIYQEFKLSNGQSLLIARASIKLGDGEDLPASGLKPDIQVSVNPETERLFYADAFSSAPIVDLGGTNSLSSTNRSRRFRISEADLVRERREGFDPDTLGSNEPEKPVVRDPALARALDVLKGLAVVRHARPDFHN
;
A
#
# COMPACT_ATOMS: atom_id res chain seq x y z
N MET A 1 -8.58 12.53 -17.31
CA MET A 1 -8.21 13.85 -17.89
C MET A 1 -7.83 14.77 -16.73
N LEU A 2 -6.89 15.70 -16.91
CA LEU A 2 -6.39 16.53 -15.81
C LEU A 2 -6.10 17.95 -16.29
N ASN A 3 -6.57 18.96 -15.55
CA ASN A 3 -6.30 20.37 -15.85
C ASN A 3 -5.30 20.95 -14.85
N TRP A 4 -4.14 21.36 -15.36
CA TRP A 4 -3.00 21.82 -14.58
C TRP A 4 -2.67 23.31 -14.79
N GLY A 5 -3.66 24.13 -15.13
CA GLY A 5 -3.48 25.58 -15.32
C GLY A 5 -2.89 25.98 -16.67
N GLN A 6 -2.53 25.03 -17.52
CA GLN A 6 -2.15 25.23 -18.93
C GLN A 6 -3.16 24.61 -19.92
N GLY A 7 -4.39 24.37 -19.46
CA GLY A 7 -5.43 23.67 -20.23
C GLY A 7 -5.51 22.17 -19.93
N LEU A 8 -6.43 21.50 -20.61
CA LEU A 8 -6.76 20.10 -20.43
C LEU A 8 -5.66 19.21 -21.03
N ARG A 9 -4.95 18.43 -20.20
CA ARG A 9 -3.97 17.46 -20.67
C ARG A 9 -4.62 16.11 -20.90
N ASN A 10 -4.60 15.67 -22.16
CA ASN A 10 -5.01 14.33 -22.56
C ASN A 10 -3.79 13.40 -22.51
N SER A 11 -3.98 12.19 -21.97
CA SER A 11 -3.03 11.11 -22.18
C SER A 11 -3.13 10.69 -23.65
N THR A 12 -2.04 10.78 -24.41
CA THR A 12 -1.99 10.22 -25.76
C THR A 12 -2.20 8.72 -25.64
N PHE A 13 -3.24 8.19 -26.27
CA PHE A 13 -3.60 6.78 -26.26
C PHE A 13 -2.46 5.96 -26.88
N LYS A 14 -1.44 5.59 -26.09
CA LYS A 14 -0.49 4.54 -26.46
C LYS A 14 -1.13 3.23 -26.06
N THR A 15 -1.29 2.38 -27.07
CA THR A 15 -1.87 1.04 -27.10
C THR A 15 -1.13 0.06 -26.19
N ASN A 16 -1.22 0.26 -24.88
CA ASN A 16 -0.79 -0.73 -23.89
C ASN A 16 -1.70 -0.61 -22.66
N HIS A 17 -2.95 -1.05 -22.82
CA HIS A 17 -3.87 -1.17 -21.71
C HIS A 17 -3.29 -2.18 -20.71
N TYR A 18 -2.91 -1.73 -19.53
CA TYR A 18 -2.60 -2.62 -18.41
C TYR A 18 -3.89 -3.37 -18.05
N SER A 19 -3.92 -4.68 -18.28
CA SER A 19 -5.10 -5.53 -18.08
C SER A 19 -5.14 -6.25 -16.72
N PHE A 20 -4.17 -5.95 -15.85
CA PHE A 20 -4.08 -6.53 -14.52
C PHE A 20 -4.73 -5.60 -13.49
N PRO A 21 -5.35 -6.14 -12.43
CA PRO A 21 -5.86 -5.32 -11.35
C PRO A 21 -4.69 -4.57 -10.68
N VAL A 22 -4.85 -3.26 -10.48
CA VAL A 22 -3.85 -2.39 -9.87
C VAL A 22 -4.39 -1.85 -8.54
N ALA A 23 -3.55 -1.83 -7.52
CA ALA A 23 -3.80 -1.11 -6.28
C ALA A 23 -2.74 -0.02 -6.11
N LEU A 24 -3.17 1.19 -5.75
CA LEU A 24 -2.30 2.33 -5.49
C LEU A 24 -2.20 2.55 -3.98
N LEU A 25 -0.98 2.56 -3.45
CA LEU A 25 -0.74 2.87 -2.04
C LEU A 25 -0.54 4.38 -1.86
N VAL A 26 -1.22 4.96 -0.88
CA VAL A 26 -1.09 6.38 -0.51
C VAL A 26 -0.97 6.54 0.99
N ASN A 27 -0.33 7.61 1.41
CA ASN A 27 -0.16 7.94 2.82
C ASN A 27 -0.33 9.44 3.11
N GLY A 28 -0.18 9.82 4.38
CA GLY A 28 -0.26 11.21 4.83
C GLY A 28 0.83 12.13 4.26
N GLU A 29 1.91 11.59 3.68
CA GLU A 29 2.95 12.36 3.01
C GLU A 29 2.71 12.50 1.49
N THR A 30 1.69 11.83 0.97
CA THR A 30 1.32 11.93 -0.45
C THR A 30 0.76 13.32 -0.72
N ALA A 31 1.49 14.13 -1.50
CA ALA A 31 1.18 15.54 -1.73
C ALA A 31 1.29 15.95 -3.21
N GLY A 32 0.58 17.02 -3.60
CA GLY A 32 0.82 17.73 -4.86
C GLY A 32 0.53 16.88 -6.10
N ALA A 33 1.56 16.64 -6.92
CA ALA A 33 1.43 15.83 -8.13
C ALA A 33 1.02 14.38 -7.85
N ALA A 34 1.47 13.80 -6.73
CA ALA A 34 1.12 12.44 -6.34
C ALA A 34 -0.36 12.34 -5.93
N GLU A 35 -0.90 13.34 -5.26
CA GLU A 35 -2.34 13.40 -4.92
C GLU A 35 -3.21 13.49 -6.15
N ALA A 36 -2.83 14.33 -7.12
CA ALA A 36 -3.61 14.42 -8.33
C ALA A 36 -3.51 13.16 -9.19
N LEU A 37 -2.35 12.49 -9.21
CA LEU A 37 -2.23 11.18 -9.83
C LEU A 37 -3.20 10.19 -9.19
N ALA A 38 -3.25 10.14 -7.85
CA ALA A 38 -4.17 9.27 -7.12
C ALA A 38 -5.63 9.61 -7.44
N ALA A 39 -5.98 10.89 -7.52
CA ALA A 39 -7.33 11.31 -7.85
C ALA A 39 -7.71 10.97 -9.30
N VAL A 40 -6.81 11.19 -10.27
CA VAL A 40 -7.02 10.73 -11.64
C VAL A 40 -7.17 9.22 -11.69
N PHE A 41 -6.31 8.48 -10.99
CA PHE A 41 -6.36 7.02 -10.91
C PHE A 41 -7.73 6.52 -10.44
N ARG A 42 -8.27 7.12 -9.36
CA ARG A 42 -9.65 6.86 -8.92
C ARG A 42 -10.68 7.21 -9.99
N SER A 43 -10.62 8.40 -10.57
CA SER A 43 -11.61 8.85 -11.58
C SER A 43 -11.65 7.97 -12.83
N THR A 44 -10.52 7.37 -13.19
CA THR A 44 -10.42 6.45 -14.34
C THR A 44 -10.94 5.05 -14.06
N GLY A 45 -11.23 4.70 -12.79
CA GLY A 45 -11.71 3.38 -12.40
C GLY A 45 -10.70 2.25 -12.65
N VAL A 46 -9.41 2.57 -12.81
CA VAL A 46 -8.35 1.60 -13.19
C VAL A 46 -7.98 0.68 -12.01
N GLY A 47 -8.27 1.08 -10.79
CA GLY A 47 -7.93 0.31 -9.60
C GLY A 47 -8.41 0.94 -8.31
N LEU A 48 -7.89 0.42 -7.19
CA LEU A 48 -8.26 0.85 -5.84
C LEU A 48 -7.11 1.56 -5.16
N ILE A 49 -7.44 2.56 -4.34
CA ILE A 49 -6.51 3.32 -3.51
C ILE A 49 -6.55 2.78 -2.08
N VAL A 50 -5.40 2.43 -1.52
CA VAL A 50 -5.27 1.82 -0.19
C VAL A 50 -4.27 2.62 0.65
N GLY A 51 -4.58 2.85 1.93
CA GLY A 51 -3.65 3.47 2.88
C GLY A 51 -4.29 4.54 3.75
N THR A 52 -3.62 5.67 3.99
CA THR A 52 -4.14 6.79 4.80
C THR A 52 -4.56 7.99 3.93
N PRO A 53 -5.42 8.91 4.43
CA PRO A 53 -5.74 10.14 3.71
C PRO A 53 -4.50 10.93 3.32
N THR A 54 -4.48 11.47 2.10
CA THR A 54 -3.34 12.26 1.59
C THR A 54 -3.26 13.65 2.23
N LEU A 55 -2.17 14.37 1.99
CA LEU A 55 -1.85 15.59 2.74
C LEU A 55 -2.81 16.77 2.49
N GLY A 56 -3.39 16.88 1.30
CA GLY A 56 -4.26 17.99 0.90
C GLY A 56 -3.54 19.22 0.35
N GLN A 57 -2.34 19.06 -0.19
CA GLN A 57 -1.51 20.17 -0.70
C GLN A 57 -1.41 20.17 -2.23
N ALA A 58 -2.48 19.79 -2.91
CA ALA A 58 -2.54 19.79 -4.36
C ALA A 58 -3.06 21.13 -4.91
N ALA A 59 -2.13 22.03 -5.24
CA ALA A 59 -2.44 23.31 -5.87
C ALA A 59 -1.57 23.57 -7.11
N ILE A 60 -2.06 24.43 -8.00
CA ILE A 60 -1.30 24.97 -9.12
C ILE A 60 -0.49 26.15 -8.61
N TYR A 61 0.82 26.00 -8.61
CA TYR A 61 1.76 27.06 -8.20
C TYR A 61 2.25 27.85 -9.41
N GLN A 62 2.37 29.16 -9.24
CA GLN A 62 3.01 30.06 -10.19
C GLN A 62 4.27 30.66 -9.57
N GLU A 63 5.38 30.58 -10.30
CA GLU A 63 6.66 31.19 -9.92
C GLU A 63 6.72 32.65 -10.37
N PHE A 64 7.10 33.53 -9.44
CA PHE A 64 7.37 34.95 -9.68
C PHE A 64 8.84 35.23 -9.35
N LYS A 65 9.60 35.72 -10.32
CA LYS A 65 11.00 36.11 -10.10
C LYS A 65 11.07 37.53 -9.54
N LEU A 66 11.80 37.70 -8.45
CA LEU A 66 12.05 38.98 -7.81
C LEU A 66 13.30 39.63 -8.39
N SER A 67 13.39 40.96 -8.27
CA SER A 67 14.52 41.76 -8.76
C SER A 67 15.86 41.43 -8.05
N ASN A 68 15.81 40.79 -6.88
CA ASN A 68 16.97 40.35 -6.13
C ASN A 68 17.48 38.93 -6.52
N GLY A 69 16.89 38.33 -7.56
CA GLY A 69 17.25 36.98 -8.02
C GLY A 69 16.57 35.83 -7.26
N GLN A 70 15.71 36.12 -6.30
CA GLN A 70 14.89 35.10 -5.61
C GLN A 70 13.63 34.77 -6.43
N SER A 71 13.04 33.61 -6.14
CA SER A 71 11.77 33.17 -6.74
C SER A 71 10.72 32.95 -5.66
N LEU A 72 9.51 33.44 -5.90
CA LEU A 72 8.35 33.25 -5.05
C LEU A 72 7.36 32.31 -5.73
N LEU A 73 7.03 31.19 -5.09
CA LEU A 73 5.93 30.32 -5.52
C LEU A 73 4.64 30.74 -4.83
N ILE A 74 3.61 31.06 -5.61
CA ILE A 74 2.27 31.39 -5.11
C ILE A 74 1.28 30.34 -5.62
N ALA A 75 0.46 29.80 -4.72
CA ALA A 75 -0.67 28.95 -5.09
C ALA A 75 -1.77 29.81 -5.74
N ARG A 76 -2.10 29.53 -7.00
CA ARG A 76 -3.05 30.34 -7.79
C ARG A 76 -4.43 29.68 -7.93
N ALA A 77 -4.49 28.36 -7.96
CA ALA A 77 -5.72 27.62 -8.19
C ALA A 77 -5.65 26.20 -7.65
N SER A 78 -6.81 25.61 -7.33
CA SER A 78 -6.95 24.18 -7.05
C SER A 78 -6.87 23.36 -8.34
N ILE A 79 -6.43 22.12 -8.22
CA ILE A 79 -6.40 21.18 -9.35
C ILE A 79 -7.82 20.66 -9.61
N LYS A 80 -8.23 20.69 -10.89
CA LYS A 80 -9.51 20.13 -11.35
C LYS A 80 -9.35 18.76 -11.96
N LEU A 81 -10.16 17.82 -11.50
CA LEU A 81 -10.27 16.48 -12.07
C LEU A 81 -11.06 16.50 -13.39
N GLY A 82 -11.02 15.37 -14.11
CA GLY A 82 -11.60 15.25 -15.44
C GLY A 82 -13.13 15.32 -15.50
N ASP A 83 -13.80 15.08 -14.38
CA ASP A 83 -15.23 15.21 -14.13
C ASP A 83 -15.64 16.65 -13.76
N GLY A 84 -14.67 17.56 -13.60
CA GLY A 84 -14.89 18.95 -13.24
C GLY A 84 -14.89 19.22 -11.73
N GLU A 85 -14.73 18.19 -10.90
CA GLU A 85 -14.60 18.35 -9.46
C GLU A 85 -13.23 18.91 -9.07
N ASP A 86 -13.22 19.74 -8.02
CA ASP A 86 -11.98 20.24 -7.44
C ASP A 86 -11.37 19.18 -6.52
N LEU A 87 -10.04 19.03 -6.55
CA LEU A 87 -9.38 18.18 -5.58
C LEU A 87 -9.53 18.80 -4.17
N PRO A 88 -10.02 18.03 -3.18
CA PRO A 88 -10.28 18.55 -1.84
C PRO A 88 -8.98 19.03 -1.19
N ALA A 89 -9.02 20.24 -0.63
CA ALA A 89 -7.91 20.81 0.15
C ALA A 89 -7.64 20.03 1.46
N SER A 90 -8.57 19.15 1.87
CA SER A 90 -8.37 18.24 3.00
C SER A 90 -7.59 16.96 2.64
N GLY A 91 -7.21 16.80 1.37
CA GLY A 91 -6.62 15.56 0.87
C GLY A 91 -7.65 14.56 0.36
N LEU A 92 -7.16 13.61 -0.41
CA LEU A 92 -7.90 12.50 -0.99
C LEU A 92 -8.03 11.38 0.05
N LYS A 93 -9.28 11.03 0.40
CA LYS A 93 -9.56 9.84 1.21
C LYS A 93 -9.33 8.58 0.37
N PRO A 94 -8.62 7.54 0.84
CA PRO A 94 -8.43 6.27 0.11
C PRO A 94 -9.73 5.44 0.04
N ASP A 95 -9.81 4.48 -0.90
CA ASP A 95 -10.96 3.56 -1.03
C ASP A 95 -10.97 2.54 0.12
N ILE A 96 -9.78 2.07 0.50
CA ILE A 96 -9.56 1.18 1.63
C ILE A 96 -8.63 1.90 2.61
N GLN A 97 -9.21 2.39 3.70
CA GLN A 97 -8.44 3.07 4.74
C GLN A 97 -7.73 2.06 5.64
N VAL A 98 -6.43 2.25 5.82
CA VAL A 98 -5.56 1.47 6.70
C VAL A 98 -4.85 2.44 7.63
N SER A 99 -5.21 2.43 8.91
CA SER A 99 -4.61 3.33 9.90
C SER A 99 -3.28 2.77 10.38
N VAL A 100 -2.19 3.47 10.09
CA VAL A 100 -0.83 3.16 10.54
C VAL A 100 -0.22 4.41 11.16
N ASN A 101 0.57 4.26 12.22
CA ASN A 101 1.34 5.37 12.78
C ASN A 101 2.39 5.82 11.73
N PRO A 102 2.54 7.13 11.44
CA PRO A 102 3.50 7.62 10.45
C PRO A 102 4.94 7.15 10.65
N GLU A 103 5.41 7.05 11.89
CA GLU A 103 6.76 6.56 12.20
C GLU A 103 6.92 5.09 11.84
N THR A 104 5.89 4.29 12.14
CA THR A 104 5.86 2.85 11.81
C THR A 104 5.71 2.63 10.31
N GLU A 105 4.87 3.42 9.64
CA GLU A 105 4.68 3.40 8.19
C GLU A 105 5.99 3.70 7.45
N ARG A 106 6.78 4.66 7.93
CA ARG A 106 8.09 4.99 7.36
C ARG A 106 9.11 3.85 7.48
N LEU A 107 9.04 3.05 8.55
CA LEU A 107 9.86 1.85 8.71
C LEU A 107 9.48 0.78 7.69
N PHE A 108 8.18 0.56 7.48
CA PHE A 108 7.68 -0.37 6.47
C PHE A 108 7.97 0.07 5.03
N TYR A 109 8.00 1.38 4.77
CA TYR A 109 8.43 1.91 3.48
C TYR A 109 9.88 1.55 3.15
N ALA A 110 10.76 1.48 4.16
CA ALA A 110 12.15 1.07 3.98
C ALA A 110 12.30 -0.45 3.83
N ASP A 111 11.56 -1.24 4.61
CA ASP A 111 11.50 -2.70 4.51
C ASP A 111 10.11 -3.23 4.88
N ALA A 112 9.35 -3.63 3.86
CA ALA A 112 7.98 -4.12 4.00
C ALA A 112 7.88 -5.51 4.68
N PHE A 113 8.99 -6.23 4.84
CA PHE A 113 9.04 -7.55 5.47
C PHE A 113 9.60 -7.50 6.91
N SER A 114 10.17 -6.36 7.31
CA SER A 114 10.72 -6.18 8.64
C SER A 114 9.65 -6.28 9.73
N SER A 115 9.99 -6.89 10.87
CA SER A 115 9.29 -6.57 12.11
C SER A 115 9.71 -5.17 12.52
N ALA A 116 8.91 -4.17 12.19
CA ALA A 116 9.06 -2.87 12.85
C ALA A 116 9.03 -3.09 14.38
N PRO A 117 9.90 -2.41 15.16
CA PRO A 117 9.77 -2.40 16.60
C PRO A 117 8.36 -1.90 16.94
N ILE A 118 7.65 -2.65 17.78
CA ILE A 118 6.34 -2.28 18.29
C ILE A 118 6.50 -0.94 19.01
N VAL A 119 6.08 0.16 18.37
CA VAL A 119 5.88 1.44 19.07
C VAL A 119 4.55 1.30 19.79
N ASP A 120 4.66 1.08 21.10
CA ASP A 120 3.56 0.89 22.04
C ASP A 120 2.58 2.06 22.01
N LEU A 121 1.38 1.83 21.44
CA LEU A 121 0.21 2.66 21.67
C LEU A 121 -0.84 1.83 22.42
N GLY A 122 -0.73 1.80 23.75
CA GLY A 122 -1.88 1.93 24.64
C GLY A 122 -2.94 0.82 24.57
N GLY A 123 -2.51 -0.44 24.45
CA GLY A 123 -3.39 -1.60 24.60
C GLY A 123 -2.72 -2.64 25.48
N THR A 124 -3.20 -2.77 26.72
CA THR A 124 -2.85 -3.85 27.65
C THR A 124 -3.22 -5.21 27.07
N ASN A 125 -2.32 -5.77 26.26
CA ASN A 125 -2.12 -7.20 26.05
C ASN A 125 -0.79 -7.41 25.33
N SER A 126 0.30 -7.27 26.10
CA SER A 126 1.62 -7.76 25.71
C SER A 126 1.58 -9.28 25.60
N LEU A 127 1.16 -9.79 24.44
CA LEU A 127 1.58 -11.11 23.97
C LEU A 127 2.96 -10.93 23.36
N SER A 128 3.97 -11.12 24.20
CA SER A 128 5.36 -11.23 23.82
C SER A 128 5.52 -12.30 22.74
N SER A 129 5.49 -11.91 21.46
CA SER A 129 5.90 -12.81 20.38
C SER A 129 7.42 -12.86 20.36
N THR A 130 8.00 -13.50 21.37
CA THR A 130 9.38 -14.00 21.25
C THR A 130 9.43 -14.86 20.00
N ASN A 131 10.40 -14.58 19.13
CA ASN A 131 10.75 -15.35 17.95
C ASN A 131 11.23 -16.75 18.34
N ARG A 132 10.35 -17.55 18.96
CA ARG A 132 10.59 -18.96 19.18
C ARG A 132 10.26 -19.63 17.86
N SER A 133 11.30 -20.00 17.12
CA SER A 133 11.29 -21.25 16.36
C SER A 133 10.42 -22.24 17.12
N ARG A 134 9.41 -22.81 16.47
CA ARG A 134 8.50 -23.79 17.09
C ARG A 134 9.38 -24.84 17.78
N ARG A 135 9.61 -24.69 19.08
CA ARG A 135 10.04 -25.81 19.91
C ARG A 135 8.82 -26.71 19.90
N PHE A 136 8.87 -27.72 19.04
CA PHE A 136 7.95 -28.84 19.09
C PHE A 136 7.79 -29.19 20.57
N ARG A 137 6.58 -29.01 21.09
CA ARG A 137 6.25 -29.53 22.41
C ARG A 137 6.14 -31.03 22.21
N ILE A 138 7.27 -31.72 22.28
CA ILE A 138 7.31 -33.17 22.31
C ILE A 138 6.56 -33.61 23.57
N SER A 139 5.43 -34.28 23.35
CA SER A 139 4.70 -34.94 24.43
C SER A 139 5.53 -36.14 24.92
N GLU A 140 5.34 -36.55 26.17
CA GLU A 140 5.91 -37.80 26.68
C GLU A 140 5.55 -38.99 25.77
N ALA A 141 4.38 -38.94 25.11
CA ALA A 141 3.97 -39.94 24.13
C ALA A 141 4.80 -39.93 22.83
N ASP A 142 5.33 -38.79 22.40
CA ASP A 142 6.19 -38.69 21.21
C ASP A 142 7.60 -39.22 21.48
N LEU A 143 8.15 -38.93 22.66
CA LEU A 143 9.44 -39.48 23.12
C LEU A 143 9.44 -41.01 23.26
N VAL A 144 8.31 -41.59 23.67
CA VAL A 144 8.16 -43.06 23.80
C VAL A 144 8.13 -43.73 22.43
N ARG A 145 7.51 -43.10 21.42
CA ARG A 145 7.52 -43.57 20.03
C ARG A 145 8.91 -43.47 19.41
N GLU A 146 9.61 -42.37 19.67
CA GLU A 146 10.99 -42.12 19.21
C GLU A 146 11.98 -43.20 19.68
N ARG A 147 11.85 -43.67 20.92
CA ARG A 147 12.71 -44.75 21.46
C ARG A 147 12.41 -46.13 20.84
N ARG A 148 11.18 -46.37 20.37
CA ARG A 148 10.77 -47.67 19.82
C ARG A 148 11.06 -47.82 18.33
N GLU A 149 10.92 -46.75 17.57
CA GLU A 149 10.86 -46.85 16.10
C GLU A 149 12.11 -46.32 15.37
N GLY A 150 13.04 -45.67 16.08
CA GLY A 150 14.24 -45.11 15.46
C GLY A 150 13.90 -43.81 14.71
N PHE A 151 14.64 -42.74 15.01
CA PHE A 151 14.42 -41.43 14.42
C PHE A 151 15.31 -41.26 13.19
N ASP A 152 14.71 -41.19 12.00
CA ASP A 152 15.40 -40.75 10.77
C ASP A 152 15.30 -39.21 10.65
N PRO A 153 16.37 -38.46 11.00
CA PRO A 153 16.35 -36.99 11.04
C PRO A 153 16.12 -36.34 9.68
N ASP A 154 16.34 -37.07 8.58
CA ASP A 154 16.23 -36.57 7.20
C ASP A 154 14.79 -36.59 6.65
N THR A 155 13.83 -37.17 7.39
CA THR A 155 12.41 -37.19 6.96
C THR A 155 11.61 -35.96 7.41
N LEU A 156 12.20 -35.11 8.25
CA LEU A 156 11.60 -33.85 8.69
C LEU A 156 11.92 -32.73 7.71
N GLY A 157 11.16 -32.71 6.62
CA GLY A 157 10.90 -31.51 5.83
C GLY A 157 12.13 -30.91 5.16
N SER A 158 12.19 -31.01 3.83
CA SER A 158 12.86 -29.97 3.05
C SER A 158 12.39 -28.61 3.58
N ASN A 159 13.25 -27.89 4.29
CA ASN A 159 13.04 -26.50 4.67
C ASN A 159 13.03 -25.70 3.37
N GLU A 160 11.90 -25.71 2.65
CA GLU A 160 11.60 -24.63 1.74
C GLU A 160 11.72 -23.35 2.57
N PRO A 161 12.51 -22.36 2.14
CA PRO A 161 12.63 -21.11 2.88
C PRO A 161 11.22 -20.56 3.10
N GLU A 162 10.83 -20.34 4.36
CA GLU A 162 9.52 -19.80 4.71
C GLU A 162 9.29 -18.54 3.88
N LYS A 163 8.22 -18.53 3.07
CA LYS A 163 7.93 -17.42 2.17
C LYS A 163 7.90 -16.12 2.98
N PRO A 164 8.61 -15.07 2.55
CA PRO A 164 8.66 -13.82 3.31
C PRO A 164 7.25 -13.23 3.40
N VAL A 165 6.77 -13.04 4.64
CA VAL A 165 5.43 -12.50 4.92
C VAL A 165 5.52 -10.98 4.95
N VAL A 166 4.72 -10.31 4.13
CA VAL A 166 4.60 -8.85 4.15
C VAL A 166 4.00 -8.41 5.48
N ARG A 167 4.68 -7.48 6.16
CA ARG A 167 4.28 -6.94 7.46
C ARG A 167 3.76 -5.51 7.39
N ASP A 168 4.02 -4.81 6.29
CA ASP A 168 3.37 -3.54 5.98
C ASP A 168 1.83 -3.74 5.92
N PRO A 169 1.05 -3.10 6.81
CA PRO A 169 -0.41 -3.23 6.81
C PRO A 169 -1.08 -2.77 5.51
N ALA A 170 -0.60 -1.69 4.90
CA ALA A 170 -1.19 -1.12 3.69
C ALA A 170 -0.94 -2.04 2.48
N LEU A 171 0.32 -2.48 2.32
CA LEU A 171 0.69 -3.42 1.27
C LEU A 171 0.04 -4.80 1.46
N ALA A 172 0.00 -5.33 2.69
CA ALA A 172 -0.68 -6.58 2.99
C ALA A 172 -2.17 -6.49 2.59
N ARG A 173 -2.84 -5.38 2.94
CA ARG A 173 -4.23 -5.18 2.58
C ARG A 173 -4.46 -5.08 1.07
N ALA A 174 -3.58 -4.39 0.35
CA ALA A 174 -3.64 -4.34 -1.11
C ALA A 174 -3.43 -5.73 -1.73
N LEU A 175 -2.47 -6.51 -1.23
CA LEU A 175 -2.23 -7.87 -1.70
C LEU A 175 -3.43 -8.79 -1.45
N ASP A 176 -4.08 -8.71 -0.30
CA ASP A 176 -5.28 -9.49 0.00
C ASP A 176 -6.40 -9.20 -1.00
N VAL A 177 -6.61 -7.92 -1.33
CA VAL A 177 -7.62 -7.49 -2.30
C VAL A 177 -7.29 -7.99 -3.70
N LEU A 178 -6.04 -7.85 -4.14
CA LEU A 178 -5.59 -8.30 -5.45
C LEU A 178 -5.65 -9.83 -5.59
N LYS A 179 -5.25 -10.57 -4.55
CA LYS A 179 -5.37 -12.04 -4.50
C LYS A 179 -6.84 -12.47 -4.51
N GLY A 180 -7.69 -11.81 -3.73
CA GLY A 180 -9.13 -12.05 -3.72
C GLY A 180 -9.75 -11.83 -5.11
N LEU A 181 -9.42 -10.71 -5.76
CA LEU A 181 -9.83 -10.41 -7.14
C LEU A 181 -9.35 -11.48 -8.12
N ALA A 182 -8.11 -11.95 -7.98
CA ALA A 182 -7.57 -13.00 -8.83
C ALA A 182 -8.39 -14.30 -8.68
N VAL A 183 -8.67 -14.73 -7.44
CA VAL A 183 -9.47 -15.94 -7.19
C VAL A 183 -10.88 -15.80 -7.78
N VAL A 184 -11.53 -14.65 -7.59
CA VAL A 184 -12.88 -14.39 -8.13
C VAL A 184 -12.89 -14.41 -9.66
N ARG A 185 -11.91 -13.80 -10.32
CA ARG A 185 -11.80 -13.82 -11.80
C ARG A 185 -11.54 -15.22 -12.34
N HIS A 186 -10.73 -16.02 -11.67
CA HIS A 186 -10.53 -17.43 -12.06
C HIS A 186 -11.81 -18.25 -11.88
N ALA A 187 -12.64 -17.94 -10.89
CA ALA A 187 -13.92 -18.61 -10.66
C ALA A 187 -15.05 -18.13 -11.60
N ARG A 188 -14.91 -16.96 -12.26
CA ARG A 188 -15.90 -16.39 -13.19
C ARG A 188 -15.22 -15.74 -14.41
N PRO A 189 -14.93 -16.50 -15.48
CA PRO A 189 -14.22 -15.99 -16.65
C PRO A 189 -14.99 -14.97 -17.50
N ASP A 190 -16.31 -14.82 -17.32
CA ASP A 190 -17.18 -14.12 -18.28
C ASP A 190 -17.38 -12.60 -18.06
N PHE A 191 -16.64 -11.95 -17.16
CA PHE A 191 -16.72 -10.49 -16.99
C PHE A 191 -15.73 -9.77 -17.92
N HIS A 192 -16.08 -9.69 -19.20
CA HIS A 192 -15.62 -8.65 -20.14
C HIS A 192 -16.86 -8.00 -20.74
N ASN A 193 -17.08 -6.72 -20.47
CA ASN A 193 -17.93 -5.85 -21.28
C ASN A 193 -17.44 -4.41 -21.15
#